data_AF-A0AAV3TXY3-F1
#
_entry.id   AF-A0AAV3TXY3-F1
#
_cell.length_a   1.000
_cell.length_b   1.000
_cell.length_c   1.000
_cell.angle_alpha   90.00
_cell.angle_beta   90.00
_cell.angle_gamma   90.00
#
_symmetry.space_group_name_H-M   'P 1'
#
loop_
_entity.id
_entity.type
_entity.pdbx_description
1 polymer ?
#
loop_
_entity_poly.entity_id
_entity_poly.type
_entity_poly.pdbx_seq_one_letter_code
_entity_poly.pdbx_strand_id
1 'polypeptide(L)'
;MHWLDDDNRHRYWAMPAELLAGDGSEYRRILLSRGMRLSNSVKARQLLSLFIQQMGELAKQKAISVNCIGWHHHAYAHPRLTFYPSEHSNNPRMVLQTMHPIEGFIQQGSSDSWRQHVGRYCLDNPLLIVGVCAALAAPLLHLCGVDGFGLHLYGASSTGKTAALYPALSVWGEPNQLRHSWRATANGLEGTALAHNDALLALNEMGEVDPKEAGDVAYMLANGQGKTRAGKYGEMRLPARWR
;
A
#
# COMPACT_ATOMS: atom_id res chain seq x y z
N MET A 1 -16.59 5.15 4.49
CA MET A 1 -17.09 6.36 3.79
C MET A 1 -16.89 6.20 2.29
N HIS A 2 -17.88 6.58 1.49
CA HIS A 2 -17.84 6.61 0.02
C HIS A 2 -18.44 7.93 -0.46
N TRP A 3 -17.75 8.64 -1.36
CA TRP A 3 -18.21 9.90 -1.93
C TRP A 3 -17.67 10.08 -3.36
N LEU A 4 -18.14 11.12 -4.04
CA LEU A 4 -17.59 11.60 -5.31
C LEU A 4 -16.72 12.83 -5.03
N ASP A 5 -15.51 12.86 -5.59
CA ASP A 5 -14.67 14.05 -5.57
C ASP A 5 -15.14 15.10 -6.61
N ASP A 6 -14.42 16.23 -6.69
CA ASP A 6 -14.72 17.32 -7.61
C ASP A 6 -14.73 16.91 -9.09
N ASP A 7 -14.06 15.81 -9.45
CA ASP A 7 -14.00 15.26 -10.80
C ASP A 7 -15.03 14.12 -11.02
N ASN A 8 -16.00 13.97 -10.11
CA ASN A 8 -16.97 12.86 -10.07
C ASN A 8 -16.32 11.47 -9.99
N ARG A 9 -15.14 11.36 -9.39
CA ARG A 9 -14.48 10.06 -9.17
C ARG A 9 -14.88 9.50 -7.83
N HIS A 10 -15.19 8.21 -7.79
CA HIS A 10 -15.50 7.50 -6.56
C HIS A 10 -14.28 7.45 -5.63
N ARG A 11 -14.45 7.92 -4.40
CA ARG A 11 -13.45 7.87 -3.33
C ARG A 11 -13.95 7.03 -2.18
N TYR A 12 -13.05 6.21 -1.63
CA TYR A 12 -13.33 5.34 -0.50
C TYR A 12 -12.36 5.65 0.63
N TRP A 13 -12.87 5.62 1.86
CA TRP A 13 -12.03 5.72 3.05
C TRP A 13 -12.65 4.95 4.20
N ALA A 14 -11.89 4.00 4.75
CA ALA A 14 -12.11 3.50 6.10
C ALA A 14 -11.61 4.56 7.07
N MET A 15 -12.53 5.38 7.57
CA MET A 15 -12.24 6.39 8.56
C MET A 15 -12.06 5.71 9.93
N PRO A 16 -10.91 5.88 10.62
CA PRO A 16 -10.77 5.43 11.99
C PRO A 16 -11.83 6.05 12.90
N ALA A 17 -12.50 5.24 13.71
CA ALA A 17 -13.52 5.71 14.64
C ALA A 17 -12.97 6.70 15.68
N GLU A 18 -11.69 6.62 16.01
CA GLU A 18 -10.99 7.55 16.92
C GLU A 18 -11.08 9.01 16.46
N LEU A 19 -11.22 9.27 15.15
CA LEU A 19 -11.39 10.63 14.62
C LEU A 19 -12.72 11.27 15.03
N LEU A 20 -13.67 10.49 15.54
CA LEU A 20 -14.94 10.98 16.09
C LEU A 20 -14.85 11.37 17.56
N ALA A 21 -13.73 11.10 18.25
CA ALA A 21 -13.56 11.48 19.66
C ALA A 21 -13.40 13.00 19.86
N GLY A 22 -12.95 13.72 18.83
CA GLY A 22 -12.75 15.17 18.85
C GLY A 22 -13.90 15.99 18.27
N ASP A 23 -13.61 17.24 17.91
CA ASP A 23 -14.57 18.19 17.30
C ASP A 23 -14.86 17.90 15.81
N GLY A 24 -14.26 16.85 15.27
CA GLY A 24 -14.36 16.40 13.89
C GLY A 24 -13.53 17.21 12.87
N SER A 25 -12.67 18.10 13.31
CA SER A 25 -11.87 18.94 12.40
C SER A 25 -10.89 18.11 11.57
N GLU A 26 -10.36 17.03 12.13
CA GLU A 26 -9.39 16.16 11.47
C GLU A 26 -9.99 15.36 10.31
N TYR A 27 -11.11 14.66 10.52
CA TYR A 27 -11.73 13.91 9.41
C TYR A 27 -12.28 14.85 8.34
N ARG A 28 -12.80 16.03 8.70
CA ARG A 28 -13.25 17.05 7.72
C ARG A 28 -12.10 17.54 6.87
N ARG A 29 -10.92 17.78 7.46
CA ARG A 29 -9.69 18.16 6.72
C ARG A 29 -9.33 17.11 5.68
N ILE A 30 -9.37 15.83 6.05
CA ILE A 30 -9.06 14.71 5.13
C ILE A 30 -10.09 14.60 4.01
N LEU A 31 -11.39 14.75 4.32
CA LEU A 31 -12.44 14.72 3.31
C LEU A 31 -12.28 15.87 2.30
N LEU A 32 -12.03 17.10 2.79
CA LEU A 32 -11.78 18.26 1.95
C LEU A 32 -10.53 18.08 1.07
N SER A 33 -9.42 17.58 1.64
CA SER A 33 -8.20 17.33 0.88
C SER A 33 -8.35 16.24 -0.18
N ARG A 34 -9.43 15.44 -0.11
CA ARG A 34 -9.78 14.40 -1.08
C ARG A 34 -10.99 14.80 -1.94
N GLY A 35 -11.25 16.11 -2.06
CA GLY A 35 -12.22 16.68 -2.99
C GLY A 35 -13.69 16.57 -2.55
N MET A 36 -13.97 16.26 -1.28
CA MET A 36 -15.34 16.31 -0.77
C MET A 36 -15.72 17.76 -0.46
N ARG A 37 -16.80 18.26 -1.07
CA ARG A 37 -17.35 19.59 -0.75
C ARG A 37 -18.11 19.53 0.56
N LEU A 38 -17.65 20.28 1.55
CA LEU A 38 -18.29 20.40 2.86
C LEU A 38 -18.67 21.86 3.15
N SER A 39 -19.87 22.08 3.68
CA SER A 39 -20.25 23.39 4.22
C SER A 39 -19.41 23.70 5.46
N ASN A 40 -18.99 24.96 5.60
CA ASN A 40 -18.26 25.44 6.76
C ASN A 40 -19.17 25.92 7.90
N SER A 41 -20.50 25.89 7.76
CA SER A 41 -21.42 26.35 8.80
C SER A 41 -21.38 25.44 10.04
N VAL A 42 -21.58 26.02 11.23
CA VAL A 42 -21.57 25.26 12.50
C VAL A 42 -22.62 24.13 12.47
N LYS A 43 -23.83 24.45 12.00
CA LYS A 43 -24.94 23.48 11.88
C LYS A 43 -24.58 22.31 10.95
N ALA A 44 -23.98 22.58 9.79
CA ALA A 44 -23.59 21.50 8.86
C ALA A 44 -22.50 20.59 9.45
N ARG A 45 -21.53 21.15 10.17
CA ARG A 45 -20.48 20.37 10.84
C ARG A 45 -21.08 19.42 11.89
N GLN A 46 -22.01 19.91 12.71
CA GLN A 46 -22.70 19.11 13.72
C GLN A 46 -23.55 18.00 13.09
N LEU A 47 -24.33 18.32 12.05
CA LEU A 47 -25.14 17.35 11.33
C LEU A 47 -24.29 16.26 10.65
N LEU A 48 -23.12 16.61 10.10
CA LEU A 48 -22.20 15.63 9.52
C LEU A 48 -21.66 14.66 10.58
N SER A 49 -21.22 15.17 11.74
CA SER A 49 -20.76 14.31 12.85
C SER A 49 -21.86 13.34 13.29
N LEU A 50 -23.08 13.86 13.50
CA LEU A 50 -24.24 13.07 13.89
C LEU A 50 -24.57 12.00 12.84
N PHE A 51 -24.58 12.39 11.55
CA PHE A 51 -24.83 11.47 10.44
C PHE A 51 -23.82 10.33 10.42
N ILE A 52 -22.52 10.62 10.54
CA ILE A 52 -21.48 9.57 10.51
C ILE A 52 -21.64 8.61 11.69
N GLN A 53 -21.92 9.12 12.90
CA GLN A 53 -22.15 8.28 14.08
C GLN A 53 -23.39 7.39 13.93
N GLN A 54 -24.53 7.97 13.53
CA GLN A 54 -25.77 7.21 13.31
C GLN A 54 -25.64 6.17 12.21
N MET A 55 -24.97 6.50 11.09
CA MET A 55 -24.74 5.54 10.01
C MET A 55 -23.83 4.39 10.47
N GLY A 56 -22.90 4.65 11.39
CA GLY A 56 -22.09 3.61 12.04
C GLY A 56 -22.95 2.60 12.82
N GLU A 57 -23.97 3.06 13.53
CA GLU A 57 -24.90 2.20 14.27
C GLU A 57 -25.82 1.39 13.35
N LEU A 58 -26.22 1.98 12.21
CA LEU A 58 -27.07 1.33 11.21
C LEU A 58 -26.30 0.35 10.29
N ALA A 59 -24.97 0.32 10.38
CA ALA A 59 -24.13 -0.53 9.54
C ALA A 59 -24.34 -2.01 9.86
N LYS A 60 -25.07 -2.72 8.99
CA LYS A 60 -25.33 -4.17 9.12
C LYS A 60 -24.14 -5.03 8.71
N GLN A 61 -23.26 -4.50 7.85
CA GLN A 61 -22.08 -5.20 7.35
C GLN A 61 -20.86 -4.84 8.20
N LYS A 62 -20.20 -5.84 8.76
CA LYS A 62 -18.94 -5.67 9.50
C LYS A 62 -17.75 -5.97 8.59
N ALA A 63 -16.64 -5.30 8.84
CA ALA A 63 -15.38 -5.55 8.18
C ALA A 63 -14.24 -5.55 9.21
N ILE A 64 -13.20 -6.31 8.94
CA ILE A 64 -11.96 -6.29 9.73
C ILE A 64 -11.08 -5.18 9.16
N SER A 65 -10.67 -4.27 10.04
CA SER A 65 -9.73 -3.20 9.71
C SER A 65 -8.31 -3.74 9.78
N VAL A 66 -7.53 -3.53 8.72
CA VAL A 66 -6.12 -3.91 8.64
C VAL A 66 -5.27 -2.68 8.33
N ASN A 67 -4.05 -2.64 8.86
CA ASN A 67 -3.19 -1.44 8.85
C ASN A 67 -2.13 -1.44 7.73
N CYS A 68 -1.97 -2.53 6.99
CA CYS A 68 -1.03 -2.68 5.88
C CYS A 68 -1.58 -3.65 4.81
N ILE A 69 -1.05 -3.53 3.58
CA ILE A 69 -1.30 -4.51 2.50
C ILE A 69 -0.73 -5.87 2.91
N GLY A 70 -1.19 -6.95 2.28
CA GLY A 70 -0.56 -8.26 2.39
C GLY A 70 -1.42 -9.29 3.11
N TRP A 71 -0.79 -10.34 3.62
CA TRP A 71 -1.47 -11.44 4.28
C TRP A 71 -1.84 -11.11 5.72
N HIS A 72 -3.10 -11.35 6.05
CA HIS A 72 -3.68 -11.27 7.38
C HIS A 72 -4.40 -12.60 7.65
N HIS A 73 -3.69 -13.54 8.28
CA HIS A 73 -4.13 -14.93 8.43
C HIS A 73 -4.41 -15.59 7.06
N HIS A 74 -5.66 -15.93 6.76
CA HIS A 74 -6.05 -16.63 5.53
C HIS A 74 -6.57 -15.68 4.44
N ALA A 75 -6.36 -14.37 4.60
CA ALA A 75 -6.85 -13.33 3.71
C ALA A 75 -5.71 -12.45 3.23
N TYR A 76 -5.65 -12.16 1.93
CA TYR A 76 -4.77 -11.16 1.38
C TYR A 76 -5.53 -9.84 1.20
N ALA A 77 -5.13 -8.81 1.93
CA ALA A 77 -5.72 -7.48 1.86
C ALA A 77 -4.99 -6.63 0.81
N HIS A 78 -5.67 -6.35 -0.29
CA HIS A 78 -5.23 -5.42 -1.33
C HIS A 78 -6.05 -4.11 -1.25
N PRO A 79 -5.52 -2.94 -1.68
CA PRO A 79 -6.23 -1.66 -1.64
C PRO A 79 -7.62 -1.65 -2.27
N ARG A 80 -7.85 -2.55 -3.23
CA ARG A 80 -9.09 -2.63 -4.01
C ARG A 80 -9.90 -3.90 -3.78
N LEU A 81 -9.31 -4.94 -3.20
CA LEU A 81 -9.96 -6.25 -3.07
C LEU A 81 -9.41 -7.02 -1.88
N THR A 82 -10.15 -8.02 -1.42
CA THR A 82 -9.64 -9.03 -0.48
C THR A 82 -9.66 -10.37 -1.18
N PHE A 83 -8.54 -11.07 -1.15
CA PHE A 83 -8.43 -12.42 -1.72
C PHE A 83 -8.37 -13.45 -0.60
N TYR A 84 -9.04 -14.59 -0.82
CA TYR A 84 -9.07 -15.73 0.09
C TYR A 84 -8.69 -16.99 -0.70
N PRO A 85 -7.62 -17.72 -0.32
CA PRO A 85 -7.26 -18.98 -0.99
C PRO A 85 -8.34 -20.05 -0.93
N SER A 86 -9.14 -20.05 0.14
CA SER A 86 -10.26 -20.96 0.33
C SER A 86 -11.55 -20.17 0.45
N GLU A 87 -12.52 -20.47 -0.42
CA GLU A 87 -13.85 -19.89 -0.33
C GLU A 87 -14.60 -20.50 0.85
N HIS A 88 -14.76 -19.74 1.92
CA HIS A 88 -15.70 -20.04 2.98
C HIS A 88 -16.84 -19.03 2.91
N SER A 89 -18.07 -19.49 3.11
CA SER A 89 -19.29 -18.66 3.03
C SER A 89 -19.32 -17.47 3.99
N ASN A 90 -18.42 -17.44 4.98
CA ASN A 90 -18.33 -16.42 6.03
C ASN A 90 -17.00 -15.64 6.05
N ASN A 91 -16.25 -15.64 4.94
CA ASN A 91 -15.01 -14.85 4.86
C ASN A 91 -15.29 -13.35 5.13
N PRO A 92 -14.73 -12.75 6.19
CA PRO A 92 -15.04 -11.37 6.54
C PRO A 92 -14.49 -10.42 5.48
N ARG A 93 -15.16 -9.29 5.24
CA ARG A 93 -14.54 -8.25 4.40
C ARG A 93 -13.34 -7.65 5.15
N MET A 94 -12.20 -7.51 4.49
CA MET A 94 -11.09 -6.71 5.02
C MET A 94 -11.07 -5.33 4.39
N VAL A 95 -10.75 -4.31 5.18
CA VAL A 95 -10.59 -2.95 4.69
C VAL A 95 -9.31 -2.35 5.23
N LEU A 96 -8.51 -1.80 4.32
CA LEU A 96 -7.28 -1.09 4.67
C LEU A 96 -7.61 0.25 5.33
N GLN A 97 -7.15 0.39 6.56
CA GLN A 97 -7.20 1.60 7.37
C GLN A 97 -5.78 1.95 7.81
N THR A 98 -5.02 2.50 6.87
CA THR A 98 -3.64 2.95 7.11
C THR A 98 -3.58 4.48 7.17
N MET A 99 -2.59 4.98 7.92
CA MET A 99 -2.24 6.40 7.96
C MET A 99 -1.38 6.82 6.76
N HIS A 100 -0.75 5.87 6.08
CA HIS A 100 0.11 6.13 4.92
C HIS A 100 -0.74 6.10 3.64
N PRO A 101 -0.58 7.07 2.72
CA PRO A 101 -1.19 6.98 1.41
C PRO A 101 -0.75 5.70 0.71
N ILE A 102 -1.72 4.94 0.19
CA ILE A 102 -1.44 3.85 -0.73
C ILE A 102 -1.87 4.33 -2.11
N GLU A 103 -0.89 4.62 -2.95
CA GLU A 103 -1.07 5.08 -4.32
C GLU A 103 -0.57 4.02 -5.30
N GLY A 104 -0.87 4.16 -6.59
CA GLY A 104 -0.35 3.29 -7.63
C GLY A 104 -1.03 1.93 -7.78
N PHE A 105 -1.61 1.32 -6.74
CA PHE A 105 -2.33 0.03 -6.83
C PHE A 105 -3.67 0.16 -7.55
N ILE A 106 -3.62 0.28 -8.88
CA ILE A 106 -4.77 0.47 -9.76
C ILE A 106 -4.75 -0.55 -10.90
N GLN A 107 -5.94 -0.98 -11.32
CA GLN A 107 -6.09 -1.80 -12.52
C GLN A 107 -6.37 -0.91 -13.72
N GLN A 108 -5.60 -1.08 -14.79
CA GLN A 108 -5.86 -0.47 -16.09
C GLN A 108 -5.74 -1.52 -17.21
N GLY A 109 -6.73 -1.55 -18.11
CA GLY A 109 -6.78 -2.53 -19.19
C GLY A 109 -7.13 -3.95 -18.72
N SER A 110 -6.71 -4.93 -19.52
CA SER A 110 -6.93 -6.37 -19.28
C SER A 110 -5.62 -7.14 -19.25
N SER A 111 -5.64 -8.35 -18.69
CA SER A 111 -4.47 -9.23 -18.68
C SER A 111 -4.02 -9.64 -20.10
N ASP A 112 -4.95 -9.77 -21.05
CA ASP A 112 -4.65 -9.96 -22.47
C ASP A 112 -3.88 -8.78 -23.05
N SER A 113 -4.37 -7.55 -22.81
CA SER A 113 -3.69 -6.34 -23.25
C SER A 113 -2.29 -6.23 -22.62
N TRP A 114 -2.16 -6.56 -21.33
CA TRP A 114 -0.87 -6.58 -20.65
C TRP A 114 0.10 -7.58 -21.30
N ARG A 115 -0.34 -8.81 -21.61
CA ARG A 115 0.50 -9.80 -22.30
C ARG A 115 0.94 -9.30 -23.68
N GLN A 116 0.04 -8.68 -24.44
CA GLN A 116 0.31 -8.18 -25.79
C GLN A 116 1.24 -6.96 -25.81
N HIS A 117 1.16 -6.08 -24.82
CA HIS A 117 1.86 -4.78 -24.84
C HIS A 117 3.04 -4.69 -23.87
N VAL A 118 3.09 -5.53 -22.84
CA VAL A 118 4.18 -5.55 -21.84
C VAL A 118 4.84 -6.92 -21.84
N GLY A 119 4.07 -7.99 -21.61
CA GLY A 119 4.57 -9.35 -21.48
C GLY A 119 5.38 -9.84 -22.68
N ARG A 120 4.99 -9.45 -23.91
CA ARG A 120 5.74 -9.80 -25.14
C ARG A 120 7.21 -9.39 -25.11
N TYR A 121 7.56 -8.30 -24.42
CA TYR A 121 8.94 -7.81 -24.33
C TYR A 121 9.76 -8.59 -23.30
N CYS A 122 9.11 -9.34 -22.43
CA CYS A 122 9.79 -10.20 -21.47
C CYS A 122 10.34 -11.47 -22.14
N LEU A 123 9.79 -11.89 -23.29
CA LEU A 123 10.28 -13.05 -24.02
C LEU A 123 11.77 -12.87 -24.35
N ASP A 124 12.57 -13.89 -24.04
CA ASP A 124 14.02 -13.92 -24.23
C ASP A 124 14.81 -12.78 -23.54
N ASN A 125 14.19 -12.09 -22.57
CA ASN A 125 14.85 -11.07 -21.76
C ASN A 125 14.88 -11.50 -20.28
N PRO A 126 15.94 -12.17 -19.82
CA PRO A 126 16.04 -12.69 -18.46
C PRO A 126 15.83 -11.63 -17.37
N LEU A 127 16.26 -10.39 -17.61
CA LEU A 127 16.13 -9.30 -16.65
C LEU A 127 14.65 -8.94 -16.41
N LEU A 128 13.88 -8.83 -17.49
CA LEU A 128 12.44 -8.54 -17.41
C LEU A 128 11.67 -9.73 -16.85
N ILE A 129 12.03 -10.95 -17.26
CA ILE A 129 11.45 -12.19 -16.73
C ILE A 129 11.61 -12.23 -15.21
N VAL A 130 12.83 -12.07 -14.70
CA VAL A 130 13.11 -12.12 -13.26
C VAL A 130 12.34 -11.03 -12.51
N GLY A 131 12.26 -9.81 -13.04
CA GLY A 131 11.50 -8.72 -12.42
C GLY A 131 10.00 -9.03 -12.32
N VAL A 132 9.38 -9.49 -13.41
CA VAL A 132 7.96 -9.88 -13.42
C VAL A 132 7.70 -11.09 -12.52
N CYS A 133 8.58 -12.09 -12.55
CA CYS A 133 8.49 -13.24 -11.65
C CYS A 133 8.60 -12.85 -10.18
N ALA A 134 9.51 -11.94 -9.81
CA ALA A 134 9.60 -11.43 -8.45
C ALA A 134 8.31 -10.71 -8.03
N ALA A 135 7.71 -9.92 -8.93
CA ALA A 135 6.44 -9.25 -8.68
C ALA A 135 5.30 -10.22 -8.38
N LEU A 136 5.20 -11.30 -9.15
CA LEU A 136 4.19 -12.34 -8.99
C LEU A 136 4.46 -13.25 -7.78
N ALA A 137 5.74 -13.49 -7.47
CA ALA A 137 6.15 -14.34 -6.36
C ALA A 137 5.86 -13.71 -5.00
N ALA A 138 5.96 -12.38 -4.87
CA ALA A 138 5.84 -11.67 -3.58
C ALA A 138 4.72 -12.19 -2.64
N PRO A 139 3.44 -12.27 -3.06
CA PRO A 139 2.36 -12.77 -2.22
C PRO A 139 2.41 -14.29 -2.02
N LEU A 140 3.04 -15.03 -2.94
CA LEU A 140 3.15 -16.49 -2.84
C LEU A 140 4.18 -16.92 -1.81
N LEU A 141 5.20 -16.09 -1.54
CA LEU A 141 6.25 -16.44 -0.59
C LEU A 141 5.66 -16.75 0.81
N HIS A 142 4.65 -15.98 1.24
CA HIS A 142 3.92 -16.22 2.49
C HIS A 142 3.26 -17.59 2.53
N LEU A 143 2.55 -17.96 1.46
CA LEU A 143 1.86 -19.25 1.34
C LEU A 143 2.84 -20.42 1.33
N CYS A 144 4.04 -20.21 0.79
CA CYS A 144 5.10 -21.21 0.77
C CYS A 144 5.90 -21.27 2.08
N GLY A 145 5.67 -20.36 3.04
CA GLY A 145 6.42 -20.32 4.29
C GLY A 145 7.93 -20.04 4.12
N VAL A 146 8.32 -19.46 2.99
CA VAL A 146 9.73 -19.07 2.73
C VAL A 146 9.97 -17.70 3.38
N ASP A 147 11.16 -17.11 3.29
CA ASP A 147 11.38 -15.69 3.60
C ASP A 147 11.27 -14.82 2.34
N GLY A 148 11.23 -13.49 2.53
CA GLY A 148 11.38 -12.52 1.44
C GLY A 148 12.81 -12.49 0.90
N PHE A 149 13.02 -11.88 -0.26
CA PHE A 149 14.35 -11.67 -0.83
C PHE A 149 14.46 -10.35 -1.59
N GLY A 150 15.68 -9.85 -1.75
CA GLY A 150 15.99 -8.66 -2.52
C GLY A 150 16.67 -8.99 -3.85
N LEU A 151 16.37 -8.23 -4.90
CA LEU A 151 17.07 -8.26 -6.17
C LEU A 151 17.71 -6.91 -6.44
N HIS A 152 19.02 -6.92 -6.71
CA HIS A 152 19.75 -5.71 -7.07
C HIS A 152 20.16 -5.76 -8.55
N LEU A 153 19.49 -4.96 -9.37
CA LEU A 153 19.87 -4.79 -10.77
C LEU A 153 21.07 -3.85 -10.84
N TYR A 154 22.26 -4.40 -11.09
CA TYR A 154 23.51 -3.63 -11.15
C TYR A 154 24.05 -3.52 -12.58
N GLY A 155 24.64 -2.37 -12.88
CA GLY A 155 25.26 -2.10 -14.18
C GLY A 155 25.50 -0.61 -14.41
N ALA A 156 26.22 -0.27 -15.48
CA ALA A 156 26.53 1.11 -15.85
C ALA A 156 25.26 1.97 -16.00
N SER A 157 25.38 3.30 -15.88
CA SER A 157 24.24 4.20 -16.12
C SER A 157 23.66 4.01 -17.53
N SER A 158 22.38 4.30 -17.70
CA SER A 158 21.68 4.21 -19.00
C SER A 158 21.63 2.81 -19.65
N THR A 159 21.82 1.74 -18.87
CA THR A 159 21.71 0.34 -19.34
C THR A 159 20.31 -0.26 -19.23
N GLY A 160 19.29 0.56 -18.93
CA GLY A 160 17.90 0.11 -18.85
C GLY A 160 17.44 -0.46 -17.51
N LYS A 161 18.25 -0.36 -16.44
CA LYS A 161 17.88 -0.82 -15.07
C LYS A 161 16.52 -0.30 -14.61
N THR A 162 16.32 1.01 -14.72
CA THR A 162 15.07 1.67 -14.33
C THR A 162 13.91 1.25 -15.22
N ALA A 163 14.15 1.14 -16.53
CA ALA A 163 13.14 0.65 -17.49
C ALA A 163 12.72 -0.80 -17.18
N ALA A 164 13.66 -1.64 -16.72
CA ALA A 164 13.38 -3.02 -16.36
C ALA A 164 12.46 -3.18 -15.14
N LEU A 165 12.32 -2.15 -14.30
CA LEU A 165 11.36 -2.16 -13.19
C LEU A 165 9.92 -1.96 -13.66
N TYR A 166 9.68 -1.33 -14.82
CA TYR A 166 8.33 -0.97 -15.27
C TYR A 166 7.44 -2.20 -15.51
N PRO A 167 7.89 -3.25 -16.23
CA PRO A 167 7.10 -4.47 -16.38
C PRO A 167 6.75 -5.12 -15.05
N ALA A 168 7.71 -5.19 -14.11
CA ALA A 168 7.50 -5.78 -12.79
C ALA A 168 6.45 -4.99 -11.97
N LEU A 169 6.58 -3.67 -11.91
CA LEU A 169 5.64 -2.80 -11.19
C LEU A 169 4.24 -2.81 -11.82
N SER A 170 4.16 -2.93 -13.15
CA SER A 170 2.88 -2.96 -13.88
C SER A 170 2.00 -4.17 -13.55
N VAL A 171 2.55 -5.20 -12.89
CA VAL A 171 1.78 -6.32 -12.35
C VAL A 171 0.86 -5.87 -11.22
N TRP A 172 1.29 -4.89 -10.41
CA TRP A 172 0.57 -4.41 -9.24
C TRP A 172 -0.21 -3.11 -9.48
N GLY A 173 0.22 -2.30 -10.45
CA GLY A 173 -0.52 -1.11 -10.84
C GLY A 173 0.30 -0.12 -11.67
N GLU A 174 0.16 1.18 -11.40
CA GLU A 174 0.84 2.21 -12.18
C GLU A 174 2.33 2.30 -11.77
N PRO A 175 3.28 2.07 -12.70
CA PRO A 175 4.71 1.98 -12.35
C PRO A 175 5.35 3.27 -11.83
N ASN A 176 4.96 4.45 -12.31
CA ASN A 176 5.51 5.72 -11.83
C ASN A 176 5.08 6.05 -10.39
N GLN A 177 3.91 5.59 -9.96
CA GLN A 177 3.41 5.74 -8.59
C GLN A 177 3.98 4.67 -7.64
N LEU A 178 4.28 3.47 -8.16
CA LEU A 178 4.83 2.35 -7.37
C LEU A 178 6.37 2.29 -7.36
N ARG A 179 7.04 3.11 -8.18
CA ARG A 179 8.51 3.23 -8.18
C ARG A 179 8.94 4.25 -7.12
N HIS A 180 9.67 3.78 -6.12
CA HIS A 180 10.15 4.62 -5.03
C HIS A 180 11.64 4.91 -5.15
N SER A 181 12.11 5.99 -4.53
CA SER A 181 13.54 6.33 -4.49
C SER A 181 14.21 5.69 -3.28
N TRP A 182 15.46 5.24 -3.43
CA TRP A 182 16.33 4.90 -2.31
C TRP A 182 16.58 6.12 -1.40
N ARG A 183 16.58 7.33 -1.97
CA ARG A 183 16.80 8.57 -1.24
C ARG A 183 15.52 8.98 -0.50
N ALA A 184 15.33 8.41 0.68
CA ALA A 184 14.22 8.70 1.56
C ALA A 184 14.64 8.54 3.03
N THR A 185 13.94 9.21 3.95
CA THR A 185 14.19 9.01 5.38
C THR A 185 13.84 7.58 5.80
N ALA A 186 14.51 7.04 6.82
CA ALA A 186 14.21 5.71 7.36
C ALA A 186 12.71 5.52 7.69
N ASN A 187 12.06 6.51 8.31
CA ASN A 187 10.61 6.45 8.59
C ASN A 187 9.76 6.42 7.32
N GLY A 188 10.20 7.16 6.29
CA GLY A 188 9.56 7.15 4.98
C GLY A 188 9.62 5.75 4.36
N LEU A 189 10.80 5.12 4.40
CA LEU A 189 11.00 3.76 3.87
C LEU A 189 10.26 2.70 4.69
N GLU A 190 10.17 2.82 6.01
CA GLU A 190 9.30 1.96 6.85
C GLU A 190 7.83 2.05 6.38
N GLY A 191 7.33 3.26 6.14
CA GLY A 191 5.99 3.48 5.62
C GLY A 191 5.78 2.91 4.21
N THR A 192 6.75 3.08 3.33
CA THR A 192 6.74 2.50 1.97
C THR A 192 6.77 0.98 2.01
N ALA A 193 7.56 0.37 2.91
CA ALA A 193 7.63 -1.08 3.07
C ALA A 193 6.30 -1.65 3.59
N LEU A 194 5.64 -0.98 4.54
CA LEU A 194 4.27 -1.35 4.96
C LEU A 194 3.23 -1.24 3.84
N ALA A 195 3.40 -0.24 2.95
CA ALA A 195 2.56 -0.08 1.78
C ALA A 195 2.83 -1.16 0.70
N HIS A 196 3.87 -1.97 0.85
CA HIS A 196 4.23 -3.06 -0.07
C HIS A 196 4.43 -4.40 0.66
N ASN A 197 3.83 -4.58 1.84
CA ASN A 197 3.95 -5.84 2.57
C ASN A 197 3.30 -6.99 1.78
N ASP A 198 4.06 -8.08 1.57
CA ASP A 198 3.72 -9.21 0.70
C ASP A 198 3.47 -8.80 -0.77
N ALA A 199 4.03 -7.66 -1.20
CA ALA A 199 4.00 -7.14 -2.56
C ALA A 199 5.40 -6.69 -3.01
N LEU A 200 5.58 -6.40 -4.30
CA LEU A 200 6.89 -5.94 -4.79
C LEU A 200 7.18 -4.51 -4.32
N LEU A 201 8.23 -4.33 -3.54
CA LEU A 201 8.84 -3.02 -3.29
C LEU A 201 9.97 -2.75 -4.29
N ALA A 202 9.82 -1.74 -5.16
CA ALA A 202 10.88 -1.32 -6.08
C ALA A 202 11.50 0.01 -5.66
N LEU A 203 12.79 -0.03 -5.32
CA LEU A 203 13.60 1.15 -5.00
C LEU A 203 14.59 1.43 -6.14
N ASN A 204 14.58 2.65 -6.67
CA ASN A 204 15.43 3.12 -7.77
C ASN A 204 16.42 4.20 -7.31
N GLU A 205 17.51 4.40 -8.06
CA GLU A 205 18.58 5.35 -7.77
C GLU A 205 19.35 5.10 -6.45
N MET A 206 19.75 3.86 -6.18
CA MET A 206 20.59 3.53 -5.01
C MET A 206 21.90 4.34 -4.95
N GLY A 207 22.42 4.76 -6.11
CA GLY A 207 23.64 5.57 -6.21
C GLY A 207 23.52 7.00 -5.67
N GLU A 208 22.31 7.48 -5.35
CA GLU A 208 22.09 8.79 -4.71
C GLU A 208 22.18 8.75 -3.18
N VAL A 209 22.39 7.58 -2.59
CA VAL A 209 22.41 7.36 -1.14
C VAL A 209 23.81 7.02 -0.66
N ASP A 210 24.16 7.45 0.54
CA ASP A 210 25.42 7.05 1.17
C ASP A 210 25.50 5.51 1.29
N PRO A 211 26.63 4.87 0.95
CA PRO A 211 26.74 3.41 0.96
C PRO A 211 26.38 2.76 2.31
N LYS A 212 26.67 3.42 3.43
CA LYS A 212 26.31 2.92 4.76
C LYS A 212 24.80 2.99 4.97
N GLU A 213 24.19 4.12 4.64
CA GLU A 213 22.73 4.28 4.73
C GLU A 213 22.01 3.28 3.82
N ALA A 214 22.50 3.05 2.60
CA ALA A 214 21.94 2.07 1.68
C ALA A 214 22.03 0.64 2.25
N GLY A 215 23.14 0.30 2.90
CA GLY A 215 23.31 -0.99 3.61
C GLY A 215 22.34 -1.14 4.79
N ASP A 216 22.21 -0.10 5.62
CA ASP A 216 21.29 -0.10 6.77
C ASP A 216 19.83 -0.25 6.32
N VAL A 217 19.43 0.43 5.24
CA VAL A 217 18.11 0.31 4.63
C VAL A 217 17.89 -1.10 4.07
N ALA A 218 18.85 -1.64 3.32
CA ALA A 218 18.73 -2.99 2.76
C ALA A 218 18.55 -4.04 3.86
N TYR A 219 19.31 -3.91 4.96
CA TYR A 219 19.20 -4.80 6.12
C TYR A 219 17.85 -4.66 6.83
N MET A 220 17.37 -3.43 7.03
CA MET A 220 16.04 -3.16 7.62
C MET A 220 14.93 -3.79 6.77
N LEU A 221 14.98 -3.62 5.45
CA LEU A 221 13.98 -4.17 4.53
C LEU A 221 13.98 -5.70 4.54
N ALA A 222 15.17 -6.32 4.49
CA ALA A 222 15.32 -7.78 4.52
C ALA A 222 14.83 -8.40 5.84
N ASN A 223 15.03 -7.72 6.98
CA ASN A 223 14.54 -8.18 8.27
C ASN A 223 13.02 -8.07 8.43
N GLY A 224 12.35 -7.31 7.56
CA GLY A 224 10.90 -7.17 7.62
C GLY A 224 10.38 -6.41 8.84
N GLN A 225 11.21 -5.60 9.52
CA GLN A 225 10.83 -4.93 10.76
C GLN A 225 11.38 -3.51 10.85
N GLY A 226 10.50 -2.58 11.25
CA GLY A 226 10.85 -1.19 11.55
C GLY A 226 11.45 -1.04 12.95
N LYS A 227 11.93 0.17 13.25
CA LYS A 227 12.52 0.48 14.55
C LYS A 227 11.46 0.43 15.66
N THR A 228 11.79 -0.24 16.77
CA THR A 228 10.99 -0.17 18.01
C THR A 228 11.00 1.25 18.55
N ARG A 229 9.82 1.73 18.95
CA ARG A 229 9.65 3.07 19.54
C ARG A 229 8.89 2.97 20.85
N ALA A 230 9.15 3.91 21.76
CA ALA A 230 8.28 4.12 22.90
C ALA A 230 6.94 4.73 22.45
N GLY A 231 5.86 4.29 23.08
CA GLY A 231 4.52 4.84 22.97
C GLY A 231 4.38 6.14 23.77
N LYS A 232 3.19 6.72 23.74
CA LYS A 232 2.92 8.04 24.30
C LYS A 232 3.07 8.06 25.83
N TYR A 233 2.87 6.92 26.49
CA TYR A 233 2.97 6.76 27.94
C TYR A 233 4.20 5.93 28.35
N GLY A 234 5.20 5.80 27.46
CA GLY A 234 6.43 5.04 27.73
C GLY A 234 6.30 3.53 27.57
N GLU A 235 5.12 3.03 27.19
CA GLU A 235 4.90 1.63 26.82
C GLU A 235 5.65 1.27 25.54
N MET A 236 6.05 0.02 25.36
CA MET A 236 6.66 -0.41 24.10
C MET A 236 5.60 -0.43 22.99
N ARG A 237 5.81 0.31 21.91
CA ARG A 237 5.01 0.18 20.70
C ARG A 237 5.56 -0.97 19.86
N LEU A 238 4.68 -1.89 19.45
CA LEU A 238 5.05 -2.97 18.55
C LEU A 238 5.66 -2.37 17.26
N PRO A 239 6.83 -2.87 16.83
CA PRO A 239 7.44 -2.40 15.59
C PRO A 239 6.55 -2.76 14.41
N ALA A 240 6.55 -1.91 13.39
CA ALA A 240 5.99 -2.21 12.10
C ALA A 240 6.64 -3.48 11.53
N ARG A 241 5.86 -4.37 10.93
CA ARG A 241 6.36 -5.57 10.27
C ARG A 241 5.89 -5.62 8.83
N TRP A 242 6.77 -6.06 7.96
CA TRP A 242 6.51 -6.30 6.55
C TRP A 242 7.31 -7.51 6.07
N ARG A 243 7.12 -7.87 4.82
CA ARG A 243 7.78 -8.98 4.16
C ARG A 243 7.89 -8.72 2.66
#